data_AF-A0A1Q7XA77-F1
#
_entry.id   AF-A0A1Q7XA77-F1
#
_cell.length_a   1.000
_cell.length_b   1.000
_cell.length_c   1.000
_cell.angle_alpha   90.00
_cell.angle_beta   90.00
_cell.angle_gamma   90.00
#
_symmetry.space_group_name_H-M   'P 1'
#
loop_
_entity.id
_entity.type
_entity.pdbx_description
1 polymer ?
#
loop_
_entity_poly.entity_id
_entity_poly.type
_entity_poly.pdbx_seq_one_letter_code
_entity_poly.pdbx_strand_id
1 'polypeptide(L)'
;MQHPNSELIAHLRGELTTADRERVDAHLAACDECRRARDAFGEILDALRASAPAPPEIHWGRWRAELQAKVEARGRRRRWWLSPVPIALSAALASVLLVVAWQGGLRQATRPDVTSIEEVALEQLDLLEDLELIGHLDRLAPQQEG
;
A
#
# COMPACT_ATOMS: atom_id res chain seq x y z
N MET A 1 -30.01 27.15 -36.76
CA MET A 1 -29.21 27.82 -35.72
C MET A 1 -28.87 26.77 -34.67
N GLN A 2 -27.61 26.66 -34.23
CA GLN A 2 -27.19 25.62 -33.30
C GLN A 2 -27.42 26.12 -31.85
N HIS A 3 -28.23 25.41 -31.07
CA HIS A 3 -28.52 25.76 -29.68
C HIS A 3 -27.47 25.15 -28.72
N PRO A 4 -26.91 25.91 -27.77
CA PRO A 4 -25.85 25.43 -26.88
C PRO A 4 -26.40 24.63 -25.68
N ASN A 5 -27.33 23.70 -25.91
CA ASN A 5 -28.07 23.01 -24.82
C ASN A 5 -27.15 22.25 -23.85
N SER A 6 -26.04 21.68 -24.33
CA SER A 6 -25.06 20.97 -23.49
C SER A 6 -24.22 21.89 -22.61
N GLU A 7 -24.10 23.17 -22.97
CA GLU A 7 -23.23 24.14 -22.30
C GLU A 7 -23.97 24.96 -21.25
N LEU A 8 -25.32 24.94 -21.23
CA LEU A 8 -26.14 25.72 -20.29
C LEU A 8 -25.87 25.36 -18.82
N ILE A 9 -25.65 24.08 -18.51
CA ILE A 9 -25.34 23.65 -17.14
C ILE A 9 -23.94 24.12 -16.73
N ALA A 10 -22.95 24.00 -17.61
CA ALA A 10 -21.60 24.49 -17.37
C ALA A 10 -21.57 26.01 -17.23
N HIS A 11 -22.41 26.73 -17.98
CA HIS A 11 -22.63 28.17 -17.84
C HIS A 11 -23.17 28.53 -16.46
N LEU A 12 -24.24 27.86 -16.01
CA LEU A 12 -24.84 28.06 -14.68
C LEU A 12 -23.86 27.77 -13.53
N ARG A 13 -22.98 26.78 -13.69
CA ARG A 13 -21.97 26.43 -12.69
C ARG A 13 -20.68 27.26 -12.79
N GLY A 14 -20.57 28.14 -13.80
CA GLY A 14 -19.40 28.97 -14.01
C GLY A 14 -18.16 28.20 -14.50
N GLU A 15 -18.35 27.02 -15.08
CA GLU A 15 -17.29 26.09 -15.51
C GLU A 15 -16.81 26.33 -16.94
N LEU A 16 -17.49 27.20 -17.69
CA LEU A 16 -17.08 27.58 -19.04
C LEU A 16 -15.83 28.48 -19.04
N THR A 17 -15.00 28.29 -20.06
CA THR A 17 -13.93 29.23 -20.40
C THR A 17 -14.50 30.62 -20.70
N THR A 18 -13.68 31.66 -20.64
CA THR A 18 -14.12 33.04 -20.95
C THR A 18 -14.71 33.13 -22.36
N ALA A 19 -14.05 32.52 -23.36
CA ALA A 19 -14.50 32.54 -24.75
C ALA A 19 -15.85 31.81 -24.95
N ASP A 20 -16.02 30.64 -24.32
CA ASP A 20 -17.28 29.90 -24.41
C ASP A 20 -18.42 30.63 -23.68
N ARG A 21 -18.11 31.27 -22.55
CA ARG A 21 -19.09 32.06 -21.79
C ARG A 21 -19.61 33.22 -22.63
N GLU A 22 -18.73 34.00 -23.26
CA GLU A 22 -19.14 35.12 -24.13
C GLU A 22 -20.02 34.65 -25.30
N ARG A 23 -19.67 33.52 -25.93
CA ARG A 23 -20.46 32.91 -27.00
C ARG A 23 -21.85 32.49 -26.52
N VAL A 24 -21.93 31.84 -25.37
CA VAL A 24 -23.20 31.41 -24.76
C VAL A 24 -24.03 32.62 -24.33
N ASP A 25 -23.43 33.64 -23.72
CA ASP A 25 -24.11 34.88 -23.31
C ASP A 25 -24.70 35.62 -24.51
N ALA A 26 -23.95 35.73 -25.60
CA ALA A 26 -24.46 36.32 -26.85
C ALA A 26 -25.67 35.56 -27.40
N HIS A 27 -25.64 34.21 -27.34
CA HIS A 27 -26.79 33.39 -27.74
C HIS A 27 -27.98 33.57 -26.80
N LEU A 28 -27.74 33.60 -25.49
CA LEU A 28 -28.77 33.83 -24.47
C LEU A 28 -29.38 35.23 -24.56
N ALA A 29 -28.67 36.24 -25.09
CA ALA A 29 -29.25 37.55 -25.35
C ALA A 29 -30.22 37.53 -26.55
N ALA A 30 -29.99 36.67 -27.54
CA ALA A 30 -30.77 36.60 -28.76
C ALA A 30 -31.91 35.55 -28.74
N CYS A 31 -31.86 34.55 -27.86
CA CYS A 31 -32.79 33.41 -27.90
C CYS A 31 -33.59 33.22 -26.60
N ASP A 32 -34.91 33.46 -26.66
CA ASP A 32 -35.84 33.24 -25.53
C ASP A 32 -35.98 31.77 -25.10
N GLU A 33 -35.85 30.83 -26.03
CA GLU A 33 -35.95 29.41 -25.73
C GLU A 33 -34.77 28.95 -24.85
N CYS A 34 -33.55 29.34 -25.21
CA CYS A 34 -32.37 29.01 -24.42
C CYS A 34 -32.34 29.73 -23.07
N ARG A 35 -32.92 30.94 -22.96
CA ARG A 35 -33.14 31.61 -21.66
C ARG A 35 -34.04 30.76 -20.76
N ARG A 36 -35.23 30.38 -21.25
CA ARG A 36 -36.17 29.54 -20.50
C ARG A 36 -35.56 28.18 -20.12
N ALA A 37 -34.82 27.55 -21.03
CA ALA A 37 -34.14 26.29 -20.74
C ALA A 37 -33.08 26.45 -19.64
N ARG A 38 -32.26 27.52 -19.69
CA ARG A 38 -31.28 27.83 -18.66
C ARG A 38 -31.96 28.07 -17.31
N ASP A 39 -33.03 28.86 -17.27
CA ASP A 39 -33.73 29.18 -16.03
C ASP A 39 -34.34 27.92 -15.39
N ALA A 40 -34.95 27.04 -16.20
CA ALA A 40 -35.46 25.75 -15.74
C ALA A 40 -34.37 24.85 -15.15
N PHE A 41 -33.17 24.81 -15.74
CA PHE A 41 -32.03 24.11 -15.13
C PHE A 41 -31.58 24.77 -13.82
N GLY A 42 -31.62 26.10 -13.74
CA GLY A 42 -31.33 26.86 -12.53
C GLY A 42 -32.24 26.47 -11.37
N GLU A 43 -33.56 26.43 -11.61
CA GLU A 43 -34.57 26.04 -10.62
C GLU A 43 -34.33 24.62 -10.08
N ILE A 44 -34.01 23.67 -10.96
CA ILE A 44 -33.69 22.28 -10.56
C ILE A 44 -32.44 22.25 -9.66
N LEU A 45 -31.38 22.97 -10.04
CA LEU A 45 -30.14 23.01 -9.25
C LEU A 45 -30.36 23.67 -7.89
N ASP A 46 -31.18 24.71 -7.81
CA ASP A 46 -31.51 25.38 -6.54
C ASP A 46 -32.37 24.49 -5.65
N ALA A 47 -33.34 23.77 -6.20
CA ALA A 47 -34.12 22.77 -5.46
C ALA A 47 -33.21 21.66 -4.89
N LEU A 48 -32.25 21.17 -5.69
CA LEU A 48 -31.27 20.18 -5.24
C LEU A 48 -30.39 20.72 -4.11
N ARG A 49 -29.89 21.96 -4.22
CA ARG A 49 -29.12 22.61 -3.15
C ARG A 49 -29.93 22.78 -1.88
N ALA A 50 -31.20 23.17 -1.99
CA ALA A 50 -32.08 23.33 -0.83
C ALA A 50 -32.42 21.99 -0.15
N SER A 51 -32.46 20.89 -0.91
CA SER A 51 -32.69 19.54 -0.38
C SER A 51 -31.44 18.90 0.25
N ALA A 52 -30.25 19.49 0.05
CA ALA A 52 -29.03 18.92 0.56
C ALA A 52 -29.00 18.98 2.10
N PRO A 53 -28.65 17.89 2.80
CA PRO A 53 -28.50 17.92 4.24
C PRO A 53 -27.40 18.89 4.64
N ALA A 54 -27.54 19.49 5.82
CA ALA A 54 -26.49 20.33 6.38
C ALA A 54 -25.16 19.56 6.43
N PRO A 55 -24.03 20.17 5.99
CA PRO A 55 -22.74 19.51 6.09
C PRO A 55 -22.45 19.18 7.55
N PRO A 56 -21.87 18.01 7.85
CA PRO A 56 -21.54 17.64 9.21
C PRO A 56 -20.53 18.61 9.81
N GLU A 57 -20.56 18.79 11.13
CA GLU A 57 -19.56 19.59 11.82
C GLU A 57 -18.16 18.99 11.63
N ILE A 58 -17.28 19.71 10.94
CA ILE A 58 -15.89 19.29 10.71
C ILE A 58 -15.04 19.72 11.91
N HIS A 59 -14.60 18.77 12.73
CA HIS A 59 -13.68 19.01 13.83
C HIS A 59 -12.23 19.14 13.34
N TRP A 60 -11.87 20.30 12.80
CA TRP A 60 -10.52 20.57 12.27
C TRP A 60 -9.39 20.34 13.27
N GLY A 61 -9.65 20.56 14.57
CA GLY A 61 -8.68 20.30 15.64
C GLY A 61 -8.33 18.82 15.75
N ARG A 62 -9.34 17.94 15.80
CA ARG A 62 -9.15 16.49 15.83
C ARG A 62 -8.44 15.99 14.59
N TRP A 63 -8.85 16.47 13.41
CA TRP A 63 -8.21 16.11 12.14
C TRP A 63 -6.73 16.50 12.11
N ARG A 64 -6.39 17.73 12.53
CA ARG A 64 -4.99 18.18 12.61
C ARG A 64 -4.18 17.36 13.60
N ALA A 65 -4.73 17.06 14.77
CA ALA A 65 -4.06 16.25 15.77
C ALA A 65 -3.79 14.82 15.25
N GLU A 66 -4.76 14.20 14.60
CA GLU A 66 -4.60 12.87 13.99
C GLU A 66 -3.55 12.88 12.87
N LEU A 67 -3.56 13.92 12.05
CA LEU A 67 -2.62 14.07 10.94
C LEU A 67 -1.18 14.31 11.43
N GLN A 68 -1.02 15.16 12.45
CA GLN A 68 0.27 15.36 13.13
C GLN A 68 0.78 14.06 13.76
N ALA A 69 -0.07 13.32 14.47
CA ALA A 69 0.31 12.04 15.07
C ALA A 69 0.78 11.03 14.01
N LYS A 70 0.10 10.94 12.87
CA LYS A 70 0.49 10.07 11.74
C LYS A 70 1.81 10.48 11.09
N VAL A 71 2.11 11.78 11.04
CA VAL A 71 3.38 12.31 10.52
C VAL A 71 4.52 12.02 11.50
N GLU A 72 4.32 12.30 12.78
CA GLU A 72 5.31 12.04 13.83
C GLU A 72 5.64 10.55 13.98
N ALA A 73 4.66 9.66 13.89
CA ALA A 73 4.89 8.22 13.97
C ALA A 73 5.83 7.73 12.85
N ARG A 74 5.66 8.25 11.63
CA ARG A 74 6.57 7.97 10.50
C ARG A 74 7.95 8.59 10.72
N GLY A 75 8.01 9.81 11.24
CA GLY A 75 9.26 10.49 11.60
C GLY A 75 10.08 9.72 12.65
N ARG A 76 9.43 9.22 13.70
CA ARG A 76 10.05 8.41 14.76
C ARG A 76 10.63 7.10 14.24
N ARG A 77 9.88 6.34 13.42
CA ARG A 77 10.40 5.10 12.81
C ARG A 77 11.62 5.36 11.93
N ARG A 78 11.57 6.41 11.09
CA ARG A 78 12.70 6.80 10.24
C ARG A 78 13.91 7.25 11.06
N ARG A 79 13.70 8.01 12.14
CA ARG A 79 14.77 8.48 13.03
C ARG A 79 15.40 7.37 13.87
N TRP A 80 14.64 6.33 14.20
CA TRP A 80 15.16 5.13 14.86
C TRP A 80 16.07 4.32 13.92
N TRP A 81 15.67 4.13 12.65
CA TRP A 81 16.50 3.48 11.64
C TRP A 81 17.76 4.28 11.25
N LEU A 82 17.69 5.60 11.32
CA LEU A 82 18.82 6.50 11.02
C LEU A 82 19.66 6.88 12.25
N SER A 83 19.37 6.32 13.43
CA SER A 83 20.20 6.58 14.61
C SER A 83 21.55 5.87 14.50
N PRO A 84 22.64 6.44 15.04
CA PRO A 84 23.95 5.79 15.05
C PRO A 84 24.02 4.59 16.01
N VAL A 85 23.02 4.41 16.88
CA VAL A 85 22.94 3.33 17.88
C VAL A 85 22.97 1.92 17.25
N PRO A 86 22.11 1.57 16.27
CA PRO A 86 22.21 0.28 15.58
C PRO A 86 23.54 0.08 14.85
N ILE A 87 24.16 1.14 14.33
CA ILE A 87 25.47 1.10 13.65
C ILE A 87 26.59 0.85 14.66
N ALA A 88 26.54 1.48 15.84
CA ALA A 88 27.52 1.28 16.91
C ALA A 88 27.43 -0.13 17.52
N LEU A 89 26.22 -0.69 17.67
CA LEU A 89 26.02 -2.06 18.15
C LEU A 89 26.55 -3.10 17.18
N SER A 90 26.33 -2.93 15.87
CA SER A 90 26.87 -3.85 14.86
C SER A 90 28.39 -3.75 14.74
N ALA A 91 28.95 -2.54 14.82
CA ALA A 91 30.40 -2.32 14.85
C ALA A 91 31.06 -2.95 16.09
N ALA A 92 30.44 -2.81 17.27
CA ALA A 92 30.92 -3.45 18.49
C ALA A 92 30.90 -4.99 18.37
N LEU A 93 29.79 -5.56 17.88
CA LEU A 93 29.68 -7.01 17.69
C LEU A 93 30.71 -7.53 16.67
N ALA A 94 30.88 -6.82 15.55
CA ALA A 94 31.88 -7.15 14.53
C ALA A 94 33.31 -7.07 15.09
N SER A 95 33.60 -6.06 15.91
CA SER A 95 34.91 -5.93 16.56
C SER A 95 35.19 -7.05 17.56
N VAL A 96 34.19 -7.47 18.34
CA VAL A 96 34.31 -8.62 19.25
C VAL A 96 34.52 -9.92 18.46
N LEU A 97 33.75 -10.15 17.40
CA LEU A 97 33.93 -11.33 16.53
C LEU A 97 35.31 -11.35 15.86
N LEU A 98 35.82 -10.20 15.41
CA LEU A 98 37.18 -10.08 14.88
C LEU A 98 38.23 -10.40 15.93
N VAL A 99 38.10 -9.90 17.15
CA VAL A 99 39.02 -10.21 18.26
C VAL A 99 38.97 -11.70 18.61
N VAL A 100 37.77 -12.29 18.68
CA VAL A 100 37.59 -13.73 18.94
C VAL A 100 38.17 -14.56 17.79
N ALA A 101 37.95 -14.18 16.54
CA ALA A 101 38.53 -14.86 15.38
C ALA A 101 40.05 -14.71 15.33
N TRP A 102 40.60 -13.56 15.74
CA TRP A 102 42.04 -13.34 15.82
C TRP A 102 42.69 -14.16 16.96
N GLN A 103 42.05 -14.19 18.12
CA GLN A 103 42.52 -14.95 19.29
C GLN A 103 42.30 -16.47 19.14
N GLY A 104 41.26 -16.88 18.42
CA GLY A 104 40.92 -18.28 18.12
C GLY A 104 41.63 -18.83 16.89
N GLY A 105 41.86 -18.01 15.86
CA GLY A 105 42.54 -18.38 14.61
C GLY A 105 44.03 -18.70 14.78
N LEU A 106 44.66 -18.18 15.84
CA LEU A 106 46.02 -18.59 16.24
C LEU A 106 46.06 -19.85 17.12
N ARG A 107 44.89 -20.35 17.58
CA ARG A 107 44.78 -21.59 18.36
C ARG A 107 44.21 -22.77 17.56
N GLN A 108 43.59 -22.51 16.42
CA GLN A 108 42.97 -23.53 15.56
C GLN A 108 43.85 -23.88 14.35
N ALA A 109 45.10 -24.30 14.61
CA ALA A 109 45.87 -25.12 13.66
C ALA A 109 45.52 -26.61 13.79
N THR A 110 44.30 -26.93 14.25
CA THR A 110 43.71 -28.27 14.20
C THR A 110 42.60 -28.23 13.15
N ARG A 111 42.89 -28.85 12.00
CA ARG A 111 41.90 -29.17 10.96
C ARG A 111 40.67 -29.81 11.59
N PRO A 112 39.43 -29.42 11.23
CA PRO A 112 38.31 -30.31 11.44
C PRO A 112 38.51 -31.52 10.52
N ASP A 113 38.56 -32.71 11.12
CA ASP A 113 38.65 -33.97 10.41
C ASP A 113 37.30 -34.25 9.77
N VAL A 114 37.21 -33.96 8.47
CA VAL A 114 35.99 -34.07 7.65
C VAL A 114 35.51 -35.51 7.47
N THR A 115 36.28 -36.49 7.93
CA THR A 115 35.93 -37.92 7.85
C THR A 115 34.80 -38.31 8.81
N SER A 116 34.64 -37.63 9.96
CA SER A 116 33.58 -37.95 10.92
C SER A 116 32.19 -37.47 10.49
N ILE A 117 32.11 -36.52 9.54
CA ILE A 117 30.84 -35.95 9.07
C ILE A 117 30.24 -36.86 7.98
N GLU A 118 31.08 -37.54 7.19
CA GLU A 118 30.66 -38.44 6.13
C GLU A 118 30.00 -39.71 6.69
N GLU A 119 30.54 -40.27 7.77
CA GLU A 119 30.00 -41.49 8.41
C GLU A 119 28.61 -41.24 9.03
N VAL A 120 28.40 -40.09 9.67
CA VAL A 120 27.09 -39.71 10.25
C VAL A 120 26.06 -39.37 9.17
N ALA A 121 26.49 -38.82 8.02
CA ALA A 121 25.60 -38.54 6.91
C ALA A 121 25.15 -39.83 6.21
N LEU A 122 26.04 -40.81 6.04
CA LEU A 122 25.71 -42.09 5.40
C LEU A 122 24.71 -42.92 6.21
N GLU A 123 24.81 -42.92 7.55
CA GLU A 123 23.86 -43.62 8.42
C GLU A 123 22.46 -42.97 8.42
N GLN A 124 22.38 -41.65 8.18
CA GLN A 124 21.12 -40.92 8.10
C GLN A 124 20.41 -41.11 6.75
N LEU A 125 21.15 -41.41 5.68
CA LEU A 125 20.58 -41.72 4.37
C LEU A 125 19.92 -43.11 4.33
N ASP A 126 20.49 -44.12 5.00
CA ASP A 126 19.91 -45.48 5.08
C ASP A 126 18.54 -45.49 5.80
N LEU A 127 18.37 -44.60 6.79
CA LEU A 127 17.12 -44.45 7.54
C LEU A 127 15.99 -43.75 6.75
N LEU A 128 16.35 -42.99 5.71
CA LEU A 128 15.38 -42.26 4.88
C LEU A 128 14.78 -43.17 3.78
N GLU A 129 15.54 -44.15 3.31
CA GLU A 129 15.11 -45.08 2.25
C GLU A 129 13.99 -46.03 2.75
N ASP A 130 14.02 -46.42 4.03
CA ASP A 130 12.97 -47.24 4.66
C ASP A 130 11.64 -46.49 4.87
N LEU A 131 11.67 -45.16 5.03
CA LEU A 131 10.45 -44.38 5.24
C LEU A 131 9.63 -44.20 3.96
N GLU A 132 10.31 -44.14 2.80
CA GLU A 132 9.66 -43.99 1.50
C GLU A 132 8.96 -45.30 1.06
N LEU A 133 9.48 -46.45 1.48
CA LEU A 133 8.87 -47.76 1.23
C LEU A 133 7.55 -47.96 2.01
N ILE A 134 7.50 -47.50 3.27
CA ILE A 134 6.27 -47.56 4.10
C ILE A 134 5.15 -46.69 3.52
N GLY A 135 5.50 -45.51 2.96
CA GLY A 135 4.53 -44.61 2.32
C GLY A 135 3.91 -45.16 1.03
N HIS A 136 4.59 -46.09 0.37
CA HIS A 136 4.08 -46.76 -0.83
C HIS A 136 3.17 -47.96 -0.53
N LEU A 137 3.31 -48.61 0.63
CA LEU A 137 2.43 -49.69 1.07
C LEU A 137 1.04 -49.18 1.49
N ASP A 138 0.98 -48.00 2.10
CA ASP A 138 -0.29 -47.36 2.50
C ASP A 138 -1.13 -46.92 1.28
N ARG A 139 -0.51 -46.82 0.10
CA ARG A 139 -1.18 -46.52 -1.17
C ARG A 139 -1.80 -47.76 -1.84
N LEU A 140 -1.53 -48.97 -1.33
CA LEU A 140 -2.05 -50.24 -1.85
C LEU A 140 -3.13 -50.90 -0.96
N ALA A 141 -3.52 -50.28 0.15
CA ALA A 141 -4.67 -50.71 0.96
C ALA A 141 -5.66 -49.55 1.08
N PRO A 142 -6.87 -49.62 0.47
CA PRO A 142 -7.85 -50.66 0.77
C PRO A 142 -8.71 -51.15 -0.43
N GLN A 143 -8.79 -52.46 -0.64
CA GLN A 143 -10.05 -53.12 -0.99
C GLN A 143 -10.20 -54.36 -0.10
N GLN A 144 -10.93 -54.19 0.99
CA GLN A 144 -11.49 -55.26 1.78
C GLN A 144 -12.72 -55.82 1.05
N GLU A 145 -12.90 -57.13 1.20
CA GLU A 145 -14.19 -57.84 1.23
C GLU A 145 -14.85 -58.28 -0.10
N GLY A 146 -15.00 -59.61 -0.17
CA GLY A 146 -15.69 -60.41 -1.19
C GLY A 146 -15.37 -61.88 -1.00
#